data_AF-A0A7C1ZDX4-F1
#
_entry.id   AF-A0A7C1ZDX4-F1
#
_cell.length_a   1.000
_cell.length_b   1.000
_cell.length_c   1.000
_cell.angle_alpha   90.00
_cell.angle_beta   90.00
_cell.angle_gamma   90.00
#
_symmetry.space_group_name_H-M   'P 1'
#
loop_
_entity.id
_entity.type
_entity.pdbx_description
1 polymer ?
#
loop_
_entity_poly.entity_id
_entity_poly.type
_entity_poly.pdbx_seq_one_letter_code
_entity_poly.pdbx_strand_id
1 'polypeptide(L)' 'MRILILLAIGLLLYLIISSLLRKTKSAEKTIETENLVRCEQCGLHVADHEAIQQNHHYFCSTQHLEEFRQSK' A
#
# COMPACT_ATOMS: atom_id res chain seq x y z
N MET A 1 20.69 -23.94 -7.30
CA MET A 1 19.80 -23.86 -6.12
C MET A 1 19.68 -22.46 -5.50
N ARG A 2 20.74 -21.62 -5.46
CA ARG A 2 20.66 -20.26 -4.87
C ARG A 2 19.94 -19.21 -5.74
N ILE A 3 20.06 -19.33 -7.07
CA ILE A 3 19.55 -18.34 -8.03
C ILE A 3 18.01 -18.40 -8.15
N LEU A 4 17.42 -19.59 -7.97
CA LEU A 4 15.97 -19.79 -8.02
C LEU A 4 15.23 -19.07 -6.88
N ILE A 5 15.86 -18.99 -5.71
CA ILE A 5 15.29 -18.33 -4.53
C ILE A 5 15.24 -16.81 -4.74
N LEU A 6 16.29 -16.23 -5.31
CA LEU A 6 16.35 -14.80 -5.60
C LEU A 6 15.33 -14.39 -6.68
N LEU A 7 15.15 -15.23 -7.70
CA LEU A 7 14.12 -15.05 -8.71
C LEU A 7 12.72 -15.12 -8.11
N ALA A 8 12.46 -16.09 -7.22
CA ALA A 8 11.16 -16.23 -6.56
C ALA A 8 10.83 -15.00 -5.69
N ILE A 9 11.80 -14.49 -4.93
CA ILE A 9 11.62 -13.30 -4.08
C ILE A 9 11.38 -12.04 -4.92
N GLY A 10 12.18 -11.84 -5.97
CA GLY A 10 12.01 -10.69 -6.88
C GLY A 10 10.64 -10.70 -7.56
N LEU A 11 10.16 -11.88 -7.97
CA LEU A 11 8.86 -12.04 -8.60
C LEU A 11 7.71 -11.78 -7.61
N LEU A 12 7.86 -12.21 -6.36
CA LEU A 12 6.89 -11.95 -5.29
C LEU A 12 6.76 -10.46 -4.99
N LEU A 13 7.89 -9.75 -4.82
CA LEU A 13 7.90 -8.30 -4.61
C LEU A 13 7.30 -7.56 -5.80
N TYR A 14 7.65 -7.98 -7.01
CA TYR A 14 7.09 -7.39 -8.23
C TYR A 14 5.58 -7.57 -8.32
N LEU A 15 5.05 -8.74 -7.95
CA LEU A 15 3.60 -8.99 -7.96
C LEU A 15 2.86 -8.17 -6.90
N ILE A 16 3.43 -8.00 -5.71
CA ILE A 16 2.83 -7.16 -4.66
C ILE A 16 2.76 -5.72 -5.14
N ILE A 17 3.88 -5.15 -5.64
CA ILE A 17 3.93 -3.79 -6.14
C ILE A 17 3.01 -3.61 -7.35
N SER A 18 3.03 -4.54 -8.31
CA SER A 18 2.21 -4.50 -9.53
C SER A 18 0.71 -4.64 -9.24
N SER A 19 0.31 -5.44 -8.25
CA SER A 19 -1.08 -5.54 -7.81
C SER A 19 -1.56 -4.25 -7.16
N LEU A 20 -0.72 -3.64 -6.31
CA LEU A 20 -1.00 -2.36 -5.68
C LEU A 20 -1.09 -1.22 -6.71
N LEU A 21 -0.23 -1.20 -7.74
CA LEU A 21 -0.29 -0.22 -8.83
C LEU A 21 -1.39 -0.51 -9.88
N ARG A 22 -1.85 -1.77 -10.04
CA ARG A 22 -2.97 -2.06 -10.94
C ARG A 22 -4.31 -1.65 -10.36
N LYS A 23 -4.44 -1.63 -9.02
CA LYS A 23 -5.66 -1.15 -8.35
C LYS A 23 -5.88 0.35 -8.53
N THR A 24 -4.82 1.14 -8.73
CA THR A 24 -4.90 2.60 -8.94
C THR A 24 -5.22 3.01 -10.37
N LYS A 25 -5.12 2.12 -11.37
CA LYS A 25 -5.41 2.46 -12.77
C LYS A 25 -6.89 2.47 -13.14
N SER A 26 -7.80 2.16 -12.21
CA SER A 26 -9.23 2.12 -12.49
C SER A 26 -9.98 3.43 -12.17
N ALA A 27 -9.29 4.47 -11.71
CA ALA A 27 -9.88 5.78 -11.42
C ALA A 27 -9.41 6.83 -12.44
N GLU A 28 -9.80 6.65 -13.70
CA GLU A 28 -9.99 7.79 -14.59
C GLU A 28 -11.26 8.53 -14.11
N LYS A 29 -11.16 9.33 -13.04
CA LYS A 29 -12.19 10.34 -12.78
C LYS A 29 -11.74 11.46 -11.83
N THR A 30 -11.50 12.60 -12.46
CA THR A 30 -11.67 13.95 -11.92
C THR A 30 -10.69 14.41 -10.84
N ILE A 31 -9.91 15.42 -11.24
CA ILE A 31 -9.19 16.38 -10.42
C ILE A 31 -10.18 17.09 -9.47
N GLU A 32 -10.56 16.46 -8.37
CA GLU A 32 -11.15 17.14 -7.20
C GLU A 32 -10.16 16.92 -6.08
N THR A 33 -9.51 18.00 -5.60
CA THR A 33 -8.48 18.03 -4.54
C THR A 33 -8.57 16.87 -3.56
N GLU A 34 -7.97 15.74 -3.95
CA GLU A 34 -8.04 14.52 -3.18
C GLU A 34 -7.11 14.76 -1.99
N ASN A 35 -7.64 14.67 -0.77
CA ASN A 35 -6.79 14.77 0.41
C ASN A 35 -5.88 13.54 0.40
N LEU A 36 -4.60 13.72 0.07
CA LEU A 36 -3.61 12.65 0.16
C LEU A 36 -3.13 12.57 1.60
N VAL A 37 -3.35 11.43 2.23
CA VAL A 37 -2.88 11.10 3.59
C VAL A 37 -1.69 10.17 3.51
N ARG A 38 -0.80 10.27 4.48
CA ARG A 38 0.43 9.46 4.52
C ARG A 38 0.19 8.19 5.35
N CYS A 39 0.55 7.05 4.78
CA CYS A 39 0.57 5.78 5.49
C CYS A 39 1.67 5.78 6.57
N GLU A 40 1.32 5.47 7.82
CA GLU A 40 2.26 5.50 8.93
C GLU A 40 3.29 4.35 8.91
N GLN A 41 2.94 3.22 8.29
CA GLN A 41 3.80 2.04 8.23
C GLN A 41 4.84 2.09 7.10
N CYS A 42 4.43 2.50 5.89
CA CYS A 42 5.30 2.51 4.71
C CYS A 42 5.67 3.92 4.21
N GLY A 43 5.03 4.97 4.73
CA GLY A 43 5.26 6.35 4.31
C GLY A 43 4.67 6.71 2.93
N LEU A 44 3.91 5.81 2.31
CA LEU A 44 3.26 6.04 1.01
C LEU A 44 2.10 7.04 1.16
N HIS A 45 1.98 7.99 0.22
CA HIS A 45 0.81 8.85 0.13
C HIS A 45 -0.32 8.13 -0.62
N VAL A 46 -1.47 8.01 0.02
CA VAL A 46 -2.70 7.40 -0.51
C VAL A 46 -3.84 8.40 -0.37
N ALA A 47 -4.85 8.33 -1.23
CA ALA A 47 -6.01 9.19 -1.09
C ALA A 47 -6.80 8.84 0.18
N ASP A 48 -7.29 9.85 0.91
CA ASP A 48 -8.00 9.70 2.19
C ASP A 48 -9.19 8.74 2.08
N HIS A 49 -9.93 8.79 0.96
CA HIS A 49 -11.08 7.92 0.71
C HIS A 49 -10.72 6.44 0.50
N GLU A 50 -9.48 6.13 0.13
CA GLU A 50 -8.95 4.75 0.02
C GLU A 50 -8.13 4.34 1.25
N ALA A 51 -7.73 5.31 2.07
CA ALA A 51 -6.94 5.07 3.26
C ALA A 51 -7.78 4.45 4.38
N ILE A 52 -7.22 3.47 5.07
CA ILE A 52 -7.83 2.92 6.27
C ILE A 52 -7.44 3.83 7.43
N GLN A 53 -8.40 4.59 7.92
CA GLN A 53 -8.22 5.43 9.11
C GLN A 53 -8.50 4.63 10.38
N GLN A 54 -7.54 4.58 11.30
CA GLN A 54 -7.67 3.92 12.59
C GLN A 54 -6.88 4.65 13.67
N ASN A 55 -7.57 5.07 14.74
CA ASN A 55 -6.98 5.82 15.85
C ASN A 55 -6.16 7.06 15.43
N HIS A 56 -6.63 7.83 14.44
CA HIS A 56 -5.92 8.96 13.81
C HIS A 56 -4.67 8.60 13.00
N HIS A 57 -4.42 7.32 12.76
CA HIS A 57 -3.39 6.85 11.83
C HIS A 57 -4.02 6.40 10.52
N TYR A 58 -3.32 6.63 9.41
CA TYR A 58 -3.76 6.25 8.07
C TYR A 58 -2.89 5.10 7.56
N PHE A 59 -3.50 4.15 6.87
CA PHE A 59 -2.83 2.99 6.29
C PHE A 59 -3.31 2.71 4.87
N CYS A 60 -2.39 2.34 3.99
CA CYS A 60 -2.72 1.99 2.60
C CYS A 60 -3.30 0.56 2.44
N SER A 61 -3.30 -0.25 3.50
CA SER A 61 -3.84 -1.62 3.51
C SER A 61 -4.09 -2.09 4.94
N THR A 62 -5.00 -3.06 5.09
CA THR A 62 -5.27 -3.72 6.38
C THR A 62 -4.02 -4.43 6.92
N GLN A 63 -3.19 -4.99 6.03
CA GLN A 63 -1.95 -5.66 6.42
C GLN A 63 -1.02 -4.70 7.16
N HIS A 64 -0.83 -3.49 6.64
CA HIS A 64 0.03 -2.47 7.25
C HIS A 64 -0.55 -1.93 8.56
N LEU A 65 -1.87 -1.80 8.65
CA LEU A 65 -2.53 -1.48 9.91
C LEU A 65 -2.23 -2.54 10.97
N GLU A 66 -2.30 -3.81 10.59
CA GLU A 66 -2.15 -4.92 11.51
C GLU A 66 -0.69 -5.09 11.95
N GLU A 67 0.27 -4.92 11.05
CA GLU A 67 1.70 -4.84 11.36
C GLU A 67 2.00 -3.66 12.31
N PHE A 68 1.42 -2.49 12.06
CA PHE A 68 1.56 -1.33 12.94
C PHE A 68 0.96 -1.59 14.33
N ARG A 69 -0.18 -2.28 14.40
CA ARG A 69 -0.82 -2.67 15.65
C ARG A 69 -0.01 -3.69 16.43
N GLN A 70 0.68 -4.60 15.75
CA GLN A 70 1.52 -5.64 16.37
C GLN A 70 2.87 -5.12 16.86
N SER A 71 3.34 -3.99 16.33
CA SER A 71 4.60 -3.34 16.72
C SER A 71 4.50 -2.50 18.01
N LYS A 72 3.30 -2.37 18.59
CA LYS A 72 3.01 -1.54 19.77
C LYS A 72 2.60 -2.38 20.97
#